data_AF-A0A366CXA4-F1
#
_entry.id   AF-A0A366CXA4-F1
#
_cell.length_a   1.000
_cell.length_b   1.000
_cell.length_c   1.000
_cell.angle_alpha   90.00
_cell.angle_beta   90.00
_cell.angle_gamma   90.00
#
_symmetry.space_group_name_H-M   'P 1'
#
loop_
_entity.id
_entity.type
_entity.pdbx_description
1 polymer ?
#
loop_
_entity_poly.entity_id
_entity_poly.type
_entity_poly.pdbx_seq_one_letter_code
_entity_poly.pdbx_strand_id
1 'polypeptide(L)'
;MNKSIEFSERFLKPADRAKAVCELESLGEDAIPILRTILDGTAKNKFQVSYNKLGMPVECSLVVIQRLGKAAKDLEPFVEQWLERGHPYAQEALHEINT
;
A
#
# COMPACT_ATOMS: atom_id res chain seq x y z
N MET A 1 6.61 -14.67 9.31
CA MET A 1 6.59 -13.20 9.46
C MET A 1 5.33 -12.69 8.77
N ASN A 2 4.59 -11.74 9.35
CA ASN A 2 3.40 -11.20 8.67
C ASN A 2 3.86 -10.50 7.38
N LYS A 3 3.34 -10.90 6.21
CA LYS A 3 3.76 -10.37 4.90
C LYS A 3 3.62 -8.84 4.84
N SER A 4 2.63 -8.25 5.52
CA SER A 4 2.49 -6.79 5.55
C SER A 4 3.61 -6.08 6.30
N ILE A 5 4.09 -6.67 7.40
CA ILE A 5 5.27 -6.18 8.11
C ILE A 5 6.50 -6.30 7.21
N GLU A 6 6.66 -7.44 6.54
CA GLU A 6 7.79 -7.66 5.62
C GLU A 6 7.85 -6.63 4.49
N PHE A 7 6.76 -6.44 3.75
CA PHE A 7 6.70 -5.48 2.65
C PHE A 7 6.88 -4.05 3.16
N SER A 8 6.28 -3.69 4.29
CA SER A 8 6.43 -2.36 4.87
C SER A 8 7.87 -2.06 5.28
N GLU A 9 8.56 -3.01 5.92
CA GLU A 9 9.99 -2.85 6.25
C GLU A 9 10.86 -2.70 5.00
N ARG A 10 10.51 -3.38 3.91
CA ARG A 10 11.21 -3.25 2.62
C ARG A 10 10.91 -1.94 1.91
N PHE A 11 9.70 -1.39 2.03
CA PHE A 11 9.36 -0.06 1.50
C PHE A 11 10.17 1.06 2.16
N LEU A 12 10.51 0.89 3.44
CA LEU A 12 11.38 1.80 4.19
C LEU A 12 12.85 1.73 3.77
N LYS A 13 13.27 0.68 3.05
CA LYS A 13 14.64 0.50 2.57
C LYS A 13 14.73 0.92 1.09
N PRO A 14 15.41 2.03 0.76
CA PRO A 14 15.51 2.49 -0.63
C PRO A 14 16.01 1.43 -1.61
N ALA A 15 16.97 0.59 -1.19
CA ALA A 15 17.54 -0.47 -2.03
C ALA A 15 16.55 -1.61 -2.36
N ASP A 16 15.57 -1.86 -1.49
CA ASP A 16 14.62 -2.97 -1.64
C ASP A 16 13.27 -2.51 -2.20
N ARG A 17 12.97 -1.21 -2.14
CA ARG A 17 11.65 -0.64 -2.40
C ARG A 17 11.07 -1.03 -3.75
N ALA A 18 11.82 -0.81 -4.83
CA ALA A 18 11.35 -1.10 -6.18
C ALA A 18 11.04 -2.59 -6.36
N LYS A 19 11.91 -3.46 -5.84
CA LYS A 19 11.73 -4.91 -5.88
C LYS A 19 10.50 -5.34 -5.07
N ALA A 20 10.31 -4.76 -3.89
CA ALA A 20 9.16 -5.04 -3.03
C ALA A 20 7.83 -4.63 -3.67
N VAL A 21 7.79 -3.49 -4.38
CA VAL A 21 6.60 -3.05 -5.15
C VAL A 21 6.27 -4.06 -6.24
N CYS A 22 7.25 -4.44 -7.07
CA CYS A 22 7.02 -5.40 -8.16
C CYS A 22 6.62 -6.78 -7.64
N GLU A 23 7.22 -7.24 -6.54
CA GLU A 23 6.84 -8.52 -5.91
C GLU A 23 5.42 -8.48 -5.36
N LEU A 24 5.03 -7.39 -4.69
CA LEU A 24 3.68 -7.26 -4.14
C LEU A 24 2.63 -7.16 -5.26
N GLU A 25 2.92 -6.39 -6.32
CA GLU A 25 2.11 -6.31 -7.54
C GLU A 25 1.92 -7.69 -8.19
N SER A 26 2.98 -8.49 -8.28
CA SER A 26 2.94 -9.84 -8.87
C SER A 26 2.06 -10.82 -8.09
N LEU A 27 1.64 -10.48 -6.86
CA LEU A 27 0.66 -11.27 -6.10
C LEU A 27 -0.78 -11.05 -6.57
N GLY A 28 -1.08 -10.01 -7.36
CA GLY A 28 -2.43 -9.72 -7.81
C GLY A 28 -3.39 -9.49 -6.63
N GLU A 29 -4.52 -10.20 -6.62
CA GLU A 29 -5.53 -10.11 -5.55
C GLU A 29 -4.99 -10.53 -4.17
N ASP A 30 -3.98 -11.41 -4.12
CA ASP A 30 -3.35 -11.82 -2.85
C ASP A 30 -2.61 -10.65 -2.16
N ALA A 31 -2.36 -9.55 -2.87
CA ALA A 31 -1.81 -8.32 -2.31
C ALA A 31 -2.85 -7.54 -1.49
N ILE A 32 -4.15 -7.70 -1.74
CA ILE A 32 -5.22 -6.88 -1.16
C ILE A 32 -5.21 -6.92 0.38
N PRO A 33 -5.16 -8.09 1.04
CA PRO A 33 -5.13 -8.14 2.51
C PRO A 33 -3.88 -7.48 3.09
N ILE A 34 -2.75 -7.57 2.38
CA ILE A 34 -1.48 -6.95 2.78
C ILE A 34 -1.62 -5.43 2.74
N LEU A 35 -2.02 -4.88 1.59
CA LEU A 35 -2.21 -3.45 1.36
C LEU A 35 -3.23 -2.85 2.34
N ARG A 36 -4.35 -3.56 2.58
CA ARG A 36 -5.37 -3.14 3.55
C ARG A 36 -4.76 -2.89 4.93
N THR A 37 -3.98 -3.84 5.44
CA THR A 37 -3.38 -3.71 6.79
C THR A 37 -2.37 -2.57 6.89
N ILE A 38 -1.75 -2.17 5.77
CA ILE A 38 -0.85 -1.02 5.72
C ILE A 38 -1.66 0.27 5.74
N LEU A 39 -2.71 0.39 4.93
CA LEU A 39 -3.51 1.61 4.82
C LEU A 39 -4.37 1.87 6.07
N ASP A 40 -5.02 0.83 6.61
CA ASP A 40 -5.86 0.91 7.82
C ASP A 40 -5.04 1.10 9.11
N GLY A 41 -3.73 0.87 9.03
CA GLY A 41 -2.78 1.07 10.12
C GLY A 41 -2.72 -0.05 11.15
N THR A 42 -3.31 -1.21 10.88
CA THR A 42 -3.20 -2.41 11.72
C THR A 42 -1.81 -3.04 11.65
N ALA A 43 -1.10 -2.91 10.53
CA ALA A 43 0.29 -3.30 10.40
C ALA A 43 1.19 -2.34 11.21
N LYS A 44 1.93 -2.90 12.17
CA LYS A 44 2.83 -2.16 13.06
C LYS A 44 4.24 -2.72 13.00
N ASN A 45 5.24 -1.84 13.15
CA ASN A 45 6.63 -2.25 13.28
C ASN A 45 6.95 -2.78 14.68
N LYS A 46 8.21 -3.20 14.89
CA LYS A 46 8.68 -3.72 16.19
C LYS A 46 8.54 -2.74 17.37
N PHE A 47 8.34 -1.46 17.09
CA PHE A 47 8.15 -0.39 18.08
C PHE A 47 6.67 -0.02 18.27
N GLN A 48 5.73 -0.83 17.78
CA GLN A 48 4.28 -0.58 17.84
C GLN A 48 3.81 0.66 17.07
N VAL A 49 4.67 1.21 16.19
CA VAL A 49 4.30 2.33 15.31
C VAL A 49 3.63 1.75 14.06
N SER A 50 2.45 2.27 13.75
CA SER A 50 1.71 1.91 12.55
C SER A 50 2.43 2.38 11.29
N TYR A 51 2.56 1.51 10.29
CA TYR A 51 3.22 1.84 9.02
C TYR A 51 2.50 2.95 8.24
N ASN A 52 1.20 3.13 8.50
CA ASN A 52 0.42 4.21 7.91
C ASN A 52 0.85 5.62 8.37
N LYS A 53 1.69 5.70 9.41
CA LYS A 53 2.28 6.95 9.92
C LYS A 53 3.69 7.23 9.39
N LEU A 54 4.25 6.36 8.57
CA LEU A 54 5.67 6.41 8.16
C LEU A 54 5.89 6.90 6.72
N GLY A 55 4.84 7.35 6.04
CA GLY A 55 4.91 7.91 4.68
C GLY A 55 5.18 6.86 3.61
N MET A 56 6.43 6.41 3.47
CA MET A 56 6.86 5.51 2.37
C MET A 56 6.04 4.21 2.24
N PRO A 57 5.63 3.53 3.32
CA PRO A 57 4.78 2.35 3.18
C PRO A 57 3.43 2.65 2.54
N VAL A 58 2.85 3.82 2.82
CA VAL A 58 1.59 4.27 2.22
C VAL A 58 1.81 4.62 0.75
N GLU A 59 2.84 5.40 0.43
CA GLU A 59 3.18 5.72 -0.95
C GLU A 59 3.37 4.47 -1.81
N CYS A 60 4.17 3.51 -1.33
CA CYS A 60 4.40 2.27 -2.05
C CYS A 60 3.12 1.44 -2.19
N SER A 61 2.25 1.43 -1.17
CA SER A 61 0.97 0.73 -1.24
C SER A 61 0.05 1.34 -2.30
N LEU A 62 -0.02 2.67 -2.37
CA LEU A 62 -0.82 3.36 -3.38
C LEU A 62 -0.28 3.15 -4.81
N VAL A 63 1.05 3.11 -4.98
CA VAL A 63 1.66 2.74 -6.26
C VAL A 63 1.32 1.30 -6.65
N VAL A 64 1.32 0.35 -5.71
CA VAL A 64 0.91 -1.03 -6.01
C VAL A 64 -0.57 -1.07 -6.39
N ILE A 65 -1.44 -0.36 -5.67
CA ILE A 65 -2.88 -0.27 -5.97
C ILE A 65 -3.12 0.28 -7.37
N GLN A 66 -2.42 1.36 -7.75
CA GLN A 66 -2.46 1.90 -9.09
C GLN A 66 -2.16 0.83 -10.15
N ARG A 67 -1.14 -0.01 -9.92
CA ARG A 67 -0.75 -1.08 -10.86
C ARG A 67 -1.71 -2.27 -10.89
N LEU A 68 -2.39 -2.53 -9.77
CA LEU A 68 -3.43 -3.57 -9.69
C LEU A 68 -4.74 -3.12 -10.37
N GLY A 69 -4.99 -1.80 -10.46
CA GLY A 69 -6.19 -1.23 -11.07
C GLY A 69 -7.47 -1.80 -10.46
N LYS A 70 -8.41 -2.22 -11.31
CA LYS A 70 -9.69 -2.84 -10.90
C LYS A 70 -9.57 -4.00 -9.93
N ALA A 71 -8.47 -4.77 -9.95
CA ALA A 71 -8.29 -5.86 -8.99
C ALA A 71 -8.24 -5.34 -7.54
N ALA A 72 -7.85 -4.08 -7.33
CA ALA A 72 -7.79 -3.44 -6.02
C ALA A 72 -9.09 -2.72 -5.61
N LYS A 73 -10.24 -3.00 -6.25
CA LYS A 73 -11.52 -2.32 -5.95
C LYS A 73 -11.92 -2.35 -4.47
N ASP A 74 -11.64 -3.46 -3.79
CA ASP A 74 -11.88 -3.64 -2.34
C ASP A 74 -11.07 -2.68 -1.44
N LEU A 75 -10.10 -1.95 -1.99
CA LEU A 75 -9.28 -0.97 -1.29
C LEU A 75 -9.75 0.47 -1.50
N GLU A 76 -10.70 0.71 -2.40
CA GLU A 76 -11.21 2.05 -2.74
C GLU A 76 -11.53 2.92 -1.50
N PRO A 77 -12.25 2.45 -0.47
CA PRO A 77 -12.57 3.29 0.69
C PRO A 77 -11.32 3.74 1.47
N PHE A 78 -10.23 2.98 1.41
CA PHE A 78 -8.96 3.36 2.03
C PHE A 78 -8.21 4.37 1.17
N VAL A 79 -8.28 4.25 -0.15
CA VAL A 79 -7.65 5.20 -1.06
C VAL A 79 -8.37 6.55 -1.02
N GLU A 80 -9.70 6.57 -0.95
CA GLU A 80 -10.51 7.78 -0.74
C GLU A 80 -10.07 8.53 0.52
N GLN A 81 -9.90 7.83 1.64
CA GLN A 81 -9.38 8.45 2.88
C GLN A 81 -8.00 9.07 2.71
N TRP A 82 -7.13 8.50 1.86
CA TRP A 82 -5.83 9.08 1.56
C TRP A 82 -5.90 10.27 0.61
N LEU A 83 -6.87 10.26 -0.32
CA LEU A 83 -7.16 11.41 -1.18
C LEU A 83 -7.66 12.60 -0.35
N GLU A 84 -8.58 12.37 0.60
CA GLU A 84 -9.08 13.39 1.53
C GLU A 84 -7.95 13.99 2.39
N ARG A 85 -6.92 13.20 2.69
CA ARG A 85 -5.70 13.65 3.40
C ARG A 85 -4.71 14.39 2.50
N GLY A 86 -5.02 14.54 1.21
CA GLY A 86 -4.17 15.24 0.24
C GLY A 86 -2.94 14.42 -0.21
N HIS A 87 -3.00 13.09 -0.13
CA HIS A 87 -1.86 12.26 -0.53
C HIS A 87 -1.71 12.23 -2.06
N PRO A 88 -0.54 12.57 -2.62
CA PRO A 88 -0.38 12.84 -4.06
C PRO A 88 -0.66 11.64 -4.96
N TYR A 89 -0.40 10.42 -4.47
CA TYR A 89 -0.63 9.18 -5.24
C TYR A 89 -2.05 8.63 -5.15
N ALA A 90 -2.90 9.17 -4.27
CA ALA A 90 -4.23 8.59 -4.04
C ALA A 90 -5.20 8.86 -5.21
N GLN A 91 -5.08 10.02 -5.86
CA GLN A 91 -5.92 10.36 -7.02
C GLN A 91 -5.71 9.39 -8.19
N GLU A 92 -4.45 9.11 -8.52
CA GLU A 92 -4.09 8.22 -9.61
C GLU A 92 -4.49 6.76 -9.30
N ALA A 93 -4.26 6.31 -8.07
CA ALA A 93 -4.71 4.99 -7.63
C ALA A 93 -6.24 4.84 -7.73
N LEU A 94 -7.02 5.86 -7.36
CA LEU A 94 -8.48 5.86 -7.52
C LEU A 94 -8.94 5.87 -8.97
N HIS A 95 -8.20 6.55 -9.84
CA HIS A 95 -8.48 6.54 -11.27
C HIS A 95 -8.40 5.11 -11.81
N GLU A 96 -7.26 4.44 -11.60
CA GLU A 96 -7.01 3.07 -12.09
C GLU A 96 -7.93 2.01 -11.47
N ILE A 97 -8.40 2.21 -10.23
CA ILE A 97 -9.43 1.33 -9.64
C ILE A 97 -10.77 1.42 -10.41
N ASN A 98 -11.06 2.57 -11.01
CA ASN A 98 -12.36 2.90 -11.59
C ASN A 98 -12.44 2.82 -13.12
N THR A 99 -11.31 2.68 -13.82
CA THR A 99 -11.23 2.62 -15.29
C THR A 99 -11.03 1.22 -15.83
#